data_AF-A0A2I5KM80-F1
#
_entry.id   AF-A0A2I5KM80-F1
#
_cell.length_a   1.000
_cell.length_b   1.000
_cell.length_c   1.000
_cell.angle_alpha   90.00
_cell.angle_beta   90.00
_cell.angle_gamma   90.00
#
_symmetry.space_group_name_H-M   'P 1'
#
loop_
_entity.id
_entity.type
_entity.pdbx_description
1 polymer ?
#
loop_
_entity_poly.entity_id
_entity_poly.type
_entity_poly.pdbx_seq_one_letter_code
_entity_poly.pdbx_strand_id
1 'polypeptide(L)'
;MNRKELFKKSAETQARQRLVTTKAYGLVSTIALAGALTVAGANTVSADEVTTSVATETVVTTDNPATNLVEVQPATPVENTDLQAHANTNTGAIVTPVETPALDRAVAEAEANGVVVTKGEIAVHDSLEAAQNDTANQEAAVKNAEAEKVENNEEIAAANATNDQIDADNAAEAKRVEEANKQGQEATDQRNKAGQEAVEARNKAGQEAVDKRNQVKLDDIEAEKLAVEERNKAGQAATVQRNKLGQKAVDERNANALAEWEANKETIIAADEAAMAGYNERKKANEEANAKGQAEADAKNAELKAEYDKDLKEYNDLLAENDEIQKRNDAAAAEAKAENDRLQAEYQKKLADMLANTGKDGFLSEFVVQHLIFKSEPDASYISSVEAATDSEIATIVNGRYIDQFRDDSGNGPVYILKKGEPISVTYTGLKNSSFDGTEISKVVYTYTLKSTELDNKDKILVNFQNDPTKTLYYWIDGQETVINMDVKFYDATDKILNTSGSLLSFASLNTAIVDLDYEAISNFIGEFIEITGSGIKVIDGVARAIASNRYTEEGSKFFEAEWDYDGSPLEYYGAIVGRTTSETINFDISSKGRNYV
;
A
#
# COMPACT_ATOMS: atom_id res chain seq x y z
N MET A 1 31.52 -11.45 -14.65
CA MET A 1 30.80 -11.46 -13.36
C MET A 1 31.41 -10.42 -12.43
N ASN A 2 30.78 -9.25 -12.26
CA ASN A 2 30.99 -8.41 -11.08
C ASN A 2 29.82 -7.43 -10.94
N ARG A 3 29.38 -7.14 -9.70
CA ARG A 3 28.27 -6.21 -9.41
C ARG A 3 28.74 -5.21 -8.37
N LYS A 4 28.57 -3.90 -8.63
CA LYS A 4 28.28 -2.92 -7.57
C LYS A 4 27.72 -1.60 -8.11
N GLU A 5 26.66 -1.15 -7.46
CA GLU A 5 26.26 0.26 -7.26
C GLU A 5 26.03 1.16 -8.50
N LEU A 6 24.77 1.22 -8.94
CA LEU A 6 24.15 2.44 -9.46
C LEU A 6 23.00 2.88 -8.54
N PHE A 7 23.05 4.15 -8.12
CA PHE A 7 21.99 5.16 -7.87
C PHE A 7 20.56 4.70 -7.44
N LYS A 8 19.92 5.30 -6.42
CA LYS A 8 19.32 6.67 -6.38
C LYS A 8 18.39 6.91 -7.61
N LYS A 9 17.18 7.50 -7.51
CA LYS A 9 16.58 8.35 -6.46
C LYS A 9 15.03 8.44 -6.64
N SER A 10 14.37 9.25 -5.81
CA SER A 10 13.32 10.27 -6.11
C SER A 10 12.73 10.37 -7.55
N ALA A 11 11.49 10.85 -7.77
CA ALA A 11 10.56 11.58 -6.88
C ALA A 11 9.08 11.49 -7.34
N GLU A 12 8.21 12.18 -6.59
CA GLU A 12 6.93 12.77 -7.00
C GLU A 12 7.04 13.53 -8.35
N THR A 13 5.96 13.85 -9.09
CA THR A 13 5.18 15.10 -8.88
C THR A 13 3.96 15.23 -9.82
N GLN A 14 2.93 15.92 -9.29
CA GLN A 14 1.79 16.67 -9.87
C GLN A 14 1.82 17.11 -11.37
N ALA A 15 0.71 17.48 -12.06
CA ALA A 15 -0.76 17.34 -11.87
C ALA A 15 -1.54 18.03 -13.04
N ARG A 16 -2.88 18.18 -12.89
CA ARG A 16 -3.87 18.99 -13.66
C ARG A 16 -4.50 18.25 -14.87
N GLN A 17 -5.74 18.55 -15.32
CA GLN A 17 -6.57 19.76 -15.10
C GLN A 17 -8.11 19.55 -15.16
N ARG A 18 -8.86 20.23 -14.26
CA ARG A 18 -10.29 20.72 -14.32
C ARG A 18 -11.51 19.79 -14.52
N LEU A 19 -12.47 19.93 -13.56
CA LEU A 19 -13.96 19.92 -13.68
C LEU A 19 -14.63 18.62 -14.19
N VAL A 20 -15.73 18.09 -13.61
CA VAL A 20 -17.06 18.73 -13.35
C VAL A 20 -17.79 18.05 -12.16
N THR A 21 -18.55 18.84 -11.37
CA THR A 21 -19.56 18.51 -10.30
C THR A 21 -19.47 17.26 -9.40
N THR A 22 -19.62 17.50 -8.08
CA THR A 22 -20.40 16.63 -7.16
C THR A 22 -21.13 17.48 -6.09
N LYS A 23 -22.21 16.94 -5.48
CA LYS A 23 -23.10 17.66 -4.55
C LYS A 23 -22.97 17.16 -3.09
N ALA A 24 -22.59 18.02 -2.15
CA ALA A 24 -22.86 17.94 -0.70
C ALA A 24 -22.51 19.32 -0.09
N TYR A 25 -23.41 20.11 0.52
CA TYR A 25 -24.08 19.96 1.83
C TYR A 25 -23.12 20.04 3.04
N GLY A 26 -23.24 21.11 3.84
CA GLY A 26 -22.41 21.40 5.05
C GLY A 26 -21.79 22.81 5.05
N LEU A 27 -22.57 23.90 4.96
CA LEU A 27 -23.37 24.54 6.03
C LEU A 27 -22.51 25.40 7.00
N VAL A 28 -22.52 26.73 6.79
CA VAL A 28 -22.07 27.77 7.73
C VAL A 28 -23.01 28.99 7.60
N SER A 29 -23.21 29.70 8.71
CA SER A 29 -23.80 31.06 8.81
C SER A 29 -25.16 31.34 8.17
N THR A 30 -26.23 31.04 8.93
CA THR A 30 -27.39 31.93 9.06
C THR A 30 -27.83 32.00 10.52
N ILE A 31 -27.97 33.20 11.07
CA ILE A 31 -28.84 33.49 12.23
C ILE A 31 -29.71 34.65 11.81
N ALA A 32 -31.02 34.42 11.69
CA ALA A 32 -32.03 35.43 11.40
C ALA A 32 -32.80 35.77 12.67
N LEU A 33 -33.38 36.98 12.73
CA LEU A 33 -34.29 37.39 13.81
C LEU A 33 -35.67 36.75 13.59
N ALA A 34 -36.18 35.98 14.55
CA ALA A 34 -37.62 35.77 14.84
C ALA A 34 -37.83 34.83 16.05
N GLY A 35 -38.93 35.01 16.80
CA GLY A 35 -39.34 34.14 17.94
C GLY A 35 -38.76 34.60 19.29
N ALA A 36 -39.49 35.07 20.31
CA ALA A 36 -40.93 35.08 20.67
C ALA A 36 -41.48 33.83 21.40
N LEU A 37 -41.25 33.79 22.72
CA LEU A 37 -41.98 33.04 23.77
C LEU A 37 -41.63 33.73 25.12
N THR A 38 -42.44 34.41 25.94
CA THR A 38 -43.83 34.29 26.48
C THR A 38 -44.00 33.40 27.72
N VAL A 39 -44.75 33.91 28.72
CA VAL A 39 -45.29 33.23 29.95
C VAL A 39 -44.22 32.83 31.00
N ALA A 40 -44.36 33.08 32.32
CA ALA A 40 -45.26 33.91 33.15
C ALA A 40 -44.62 34.05 34.57
N GLY A 41 -45.05 34.92 35.50
CA GLY A 41 -46.10 35.96 35.50
C GLY A 41 -46.44 36.39 36.95
N ALA A 42 -47.54 37.15 37.14
CA ALA A 42 -48.29 37.36 38.41
C ALA A 42 -47.52 37.95 39.63
N ASN A 43 -47.97 38.98 40.37
CA ASN A 43 -49.23 39.71 40.58
C ASN A 43 -48.89 41.12 41.17
N THR A 44 -49.72 42.16 41.37
CA THR A 44 -51.16 42.51 41.15
C THR A 44 -51.17 43.99 40.67
N VAL A 45 -51.89 44.45 39.63
CA VAL A 45 -53.35 44.54 39.37
C VAL A 45 -54.02 45.80 39.98
N SER A 46 -54.80 46.49 39.14
CA SER A 46 -55.49 47.78 39.34
C SER A 46 -56.90 47.66 39.95
N ALA A 47 -57.53 48.79 40.31
CA ALA A 47 -58.88 49.18 39.85
C ALA A 47 -59.26 50.63 40.24
N ASP A 48 -60.30 51.16 39.60
CA ASP A 48 -61.02 52.41 39.89
C ASP A 48 -62.54 52.08 39.94
N GLU A 49 -63.42 53.09 40.06
CA GLU A 49 -64.91 53.06 40.03
C GLU A 49 -65.70 52.74 41.33
N VAL A 50 -66.12 53.80 42.02
CA VAL A 50 -67.51 54.35 42.06
C VAL A 50 -68.72 53.47 42.50
N THR A 51 -69.67 54.13 43.22
CA THR A 51 -71.09 53.78 43.53
C THR A 51 -71.50 52.76 44.62
N THR A 52 -71.88 53.31 45.80
CA THR A 52 -73.17 53.13 46.54
C THR A 52 -73.91 51.76 46.67
N SER A 53 -73.94 51.28 47.93
CA SER A 53 -75.15 51.13 48.79
C SER A 53 -75.93 49.79 48.96
N VAL A 54 -76.52 49.65 50.17
CA VAL A 54 -77.62 48.76 50.65
C VAL A 54 -77.32 47.33 51.18
N ALA A 55 -77.41 47.19 52.52
CA ALA A 55 -77.92 46.04 53.34
C ALA A 55 -77.26 44.62 53.23
N THR A 56 -77.49 43.61 54.09
CA THR A 56 -78.45 43.40 55.21
C THR A 56 -77.93 42.39 56.28
N GLU A 57 -78.42 42.50 57.53
CA GLU A 57 -78.63 41.49 58.61
C GLU A 57 -77.70 40.26 58.88
N THR A 58 -77.20 40.14 60.13
CA THR A 58 -77.47 39.10 61.18
C THR A 58 -76.48 39.31 62.37
N VAL A 59 -76.82 39.40 63.67
CA VAL A 59 -77.81 38.74 64.60
C VAL A 59 -77.36 37.31 64.98
N VAL A 60 -77.47 36.80 66.22
CA VAL A 60 -78.12 37.28 67.48
C VAL A 60 -77.07 37.89 68.46
N THR A 61 -77.09 37.92 69.81
CA THR A 61 -77.86 37.38 71.00
C THR A 61 -77.40 38.26 72.20
N THR A 62 -78.13 38.62 73.26
CA THR A 62 -79.57 38.61 73.71
C THR A 62 -79.63 39.57 74.96
N ASP A 63 -80.66 39.76 75.79
CA ASP A 63 -81.96 39.11 76.06
C ASP A 63 -83.05 40.13 76.55
N ASN A 64 -84.00 39.72 77.39
CA ASN A 64 -85.27 40.41 77.73
C ASN A 64 -85.61 40.29 79.26
N PRO A 65 -86.80 40.72 79.81
CA PRO A 65 -87.97 41.38 79.21
C PRO A 65 -88.53 42.64 79.92
N ALA A 66 -89.54 43.28 79.30
CA ALA A 66 -90.33 44.42 79.77
C ALA A 66 -91.86 44.11 79.80
N THR A 67 -92.76 45.07 80.12
CA THR A 67 -94.17 45.18 79.60
C THR A 67 -94.94 46.42 80.15
N ASN A 68 -96.20 46.62 79.71
CA ASN A 68 -97.03 47.85 79.82
C ASN A 68 -98.51 47.58 80.25
N LEU A 69 -99.13 48.60 80.90
CA LEU A 69 -100.58 48.98 80.95
C LEU A 69 -101.71 48.05 81.54
N VAL A 70 -102.50 48.65 82.46
CA VAL A 70 -104.00 48.70 82.61
C VAL A 70 -104.85 47.40 82.75
N GLU A 71 -105.68 47.28 83.82
CA GLU A 71 -107.19 47.33 83.83
C GLU A 71 -107.79 47.22 85.27
N VAL A 72 -109.06 46.78 85.48
CA VAL A 72 -109.98 47.20 86.59
C VAL A 72 -110.97 46.08 87.07
N GLN A 73 -111.65 46.28 88.23
CA GLN A 73 -112.87 45.59 88.75
C GLN A 73 -112.69 44.21 89.48
N PRO A 74 -113.72 43.59 90.14
CA PRO A 74 -114.50 44.05 91.33
C PRO A 74 -114.81 42.93 92.39
N ALA A 75 -115.58 43.22 93.47
CA ALA A 75 -116.79 42.45 93.88
C ALA A 75 -117.42 42.85 95.25
N THR A 76 -118.76 42.74 95.32
CA THR A 76 -119.68 42.75 96.50
C THR A 76 -119.91 41.29 97.02
N PRO A 77 -120.76 40.93 98.05
CA PRO A 77 -122.14 41.38 98.33
C PRO A 77 -122.69 41.36 99.80
N VAL A 78 -124.02 41.46 99.90
CA VAL A 78 -125.04 41.44 101.01
C VAL A 78 -124.94 40.28 102.06
N GLU A 79 -125.73 40.18 103.16
CA GLU A 79 -127.18 40.49 103.36
C GLU A 79 -127.64 40.80 104.83
N ASN A 80 -128.84 40.35 105.24
CA ASN A 80 -129.73 40.88 106.30
C ASN A 80 -130.33 39.74 107.19
N THR A 81 -131.35 40.04 108.03
CA THR A 81 -132.41 39.11 108.55
C THR A 81 -132.03 38.04 109.62
N ASP A 82 -132.91 37.56 110.52
CA ASP A 82 -134.22 38.05 111.02
C ASP A 82 -134.69 37.42 112.38
N LEU A 83 -135.81 37.93 112.90
CA LEU A 83 -136.92 37.33 113.69
C LEU A 83 -136.82 35.98 114.49
N GLN A 84 -137.53 36.01 115.64
CA GLN A 84 -138.41 34.98 116.25
C GLN A 84 -137.86 33.63 116.77
N ALA A 85 -138.10 33.37 118.08
CA ALA A 85 -138.70 32.10 118.53
C ALA A 85 -139.51 32.23 119.84
N HIS A 86 -140.73 31.69 119.78
CA HIS A 86 -141.64 31.20 120.83
C HIS A 86 -140.95 30.64 122.11
N ALA A 87 -141.35 31.00 123.34
CA ALA A 87 -142.61 30.70 124.08
C ALA A 87 -142.67 29.31 124.78
N ASN A 88 -143.40 29.25 125.91
CA ASN A 88 -143.67 28.07 126.76
C ASN A 88 -142.54 27.50 127.66
N THR A 89 -142.08 28.28 128.64
CA THR A 89 -142.00 27.82 130.06
C THR A 89 -142.32 28.99 131.00
N ASN A 90 -142.70 28.72 132.26
CA ASN A 90 -143.12 29.73 133.23
C ASN A 90 -142.03 30.02 134.27
N THR A 91 -141.32 31.14 134.14
CA THR A 91 -140.74 31.93 135.26
C THR A 91 -140.34 33.30 134.75
N GLY A 92 -140.93 34.37 135.30
CA GLY A 92 -140.59 35.74 134.91
C GLY A 92 -139.44 36.32 135.74
N ALA A 93 -138.50 37.00 135.07
CA ALA A 93 -137.49 37.87 135.67
C ALA A 93 -137.45 39.19 134.88
N ILE A 94 -137.15 40.31 135.55
CA ILE A 94 -137.24 41.65 134.99
C ILE A 94 -135.83 42.24 134.85
N VAL A 95 -135.51 42.80 133.68
CA VAL A 95 -134.28 43.56 133.41
C VAL A 95 -134.51 45.06 133.59
N THR A 96 -133.47 45.77 134.01
CA THR A 96 -133.45 47.23 134.25
C THR A 96 -132.30 47.89 133.50
N PRO A 97 -132.51 49.02 132.81
CA PRO A 97 -131.46 49.74 132.10
C PRO A 97 -130.47 50.43 133.05
N VAL A 98 -129.30 50.79 132.51
CA VAL A 98 -128.19 51.48 133.21
C VAL A 98 -127.89 52.80 132.50
N GLU A 99 -127.66 53.88 133.25
CA GLU A 99 -127.33 55.21 132.69
C GLU A 99 -125.81 55.43 132.60
N THR A 100 -125.34 56.08 131.52
CA THR A 100 -123.92 56.11 131.11
C THR A 100 -123.23 57.50 131.06
N PRO A 101 -123.58 58.51 131.89
CA PRO A 101 -123.19 59.93 131.69
C PRO A 101 -121.70 60.27 131.87
N ALA A 102 -120.83 59.27 132.07
CA ALA A 102 -119.37 59.45 132.13
C ALA A 102 -118.74 59.23 130.75
N LEU A 103 -119.13 58.14 130.08
CA LEU A 103 -118.78 57.84 128.69
C LEU A 103 -119.20 58.96 127.75
N ASP A 104 -120.46 59.40 127.81
CA ASP A 104 -121.01 60.44 126.93
C ASP A 104 -120.24 61.77 127.01
N ARG A 105 -119.50 62.04 128.11
CA ARG A 105 -118.63 63.21 128.25
C ARG A 105 -117.27 63.01 127.59
N ALA A 106 -116.63 61.85 127.79
CA ALA A 106 -115.34 61.54 127.18
C ALA A 106 -115.44 61.55 125.64
N VAL A 107 -116.58 61.10 125.10
CA VAL A 107 -116.88 61.22 123.66
C VAL A 107 -116.83 62.67 123.20
N ALA A 108 -117.52 63.58 123.90
CA ALA A 108 -117.52 65.00 123.56
C ALA A 108 -116.16 65.70 123.75
N GLU A 109 -115.38 65.29 124.76
CA GLU A 109 -114.01 65.79 125.02
C GLU A 109 -113.05 65.37 123.88
N ALA A 110 -113.07 64.09 123.49
CA ALA A 110 -112.26 63.59 122.39
C ALA A 110 -112.69 64.15 121.01
N GLU A 111 -114.01 64.27 120.75
CA GLU A 111 -114.53 64.89 119.53
C GLU A 111 -114.15 66.38 119.40
N ALA A 112 -114.10 67.12 120.51
CA ALA A 112 -113.63 68.51 120.53
C ALA A 112 -112.13 68.63 120.15
N ASN A 113 -111.33 67.62 120.49
CA ASN A 113 -109.94 67.48 120.05
C ASN A 113 -109.80 66.80 118.67
N GLY A 114 -110.91 66.58 117.97
CA GLY A 114 -110.96 66.06 116.60
C GLY A 114 -110.78 64.54 116.47
N VAL A 115 -110.91 63.77 117.56
CA VAL A 115 -111.06 62.31 117.51
C VAL A 115 -112.42 61.97 116.89
N VAL A 116 -112.52 60.84 116.18
CA VAL A 116 -113.79 60.36 115.62
C VAL A 116 -114.26 59.16 116.43
N VAL A 117 -115.44 59.24 117.03
CA VAL A 117 -116.03 58.17 117.84
C VAL A 117 -117.18 57.50 117.08
N THR A 118 -117.41 56.20 117.33
CA THR A 118 -118.48 55.41 116.72
C THR A 118 -119.24 54.63 117.79
N LYS A 119 -120.55 54.38 117.56
CA LYS A 119 -121.46 53.81 118.57
C LYS A 119 -122.00 52.45 118.12
N GLY A 120 -121.87 51.44 118.98
CA GLY A 120 -122.25 50.05 118.71
C GLY A 120 -123.66 49.66 119.18
N GLU A 121 -123.96 48.36 119.13
CA GLU A 121 -125.21 47.78 119.65
C GLU A 121 -125.29 47.80 121.20
N ILE A 122 -126.50 47.64 121.74
CA ILE A 122 -126.74 47.64 123.18
C ILE A 122 -126.29 46.31 123.80
N ALA A 123 -125.21 46.33 124.57
CA ALA A 123 -124.79 45.19 125.36
C ALA A 123 -125.78 44.89 126.51
N VAL A 124 -126.06 43.61 126.73
CA VAL A 124 -126.86 43.10 127.85
C VAL A 124 -125.95 42.24 128.73
N HIS A 125 -126.03 42.42 130.04
CA HIS A 125 -125.14 41.76 131.00
C HIS A 125 -125.90 41.09 132.14
N ASP A 126 -125.37 39.96 132.61
CA ASP A 126 -125.90 39.13 133.69
C ASP A 126 -125.99 39.86 135.05
N SER A 127 -125.26 40.96 135.21
CA SER A 127 -125.24 41.79 136.41
C SER A 127 -125.02 43.27 136.09
N LEU A 128 -125.47 44.15 137.01
CA LEU A 128 -125.22 45.59 136.97
C LEU A 128 -123.71 45.94 136.95
N GLU A 129 -122.91 45.16 137.68
CA GLU A 129 -121.47 45.35 137.83
C GLU A 129 -120.70 45.10 136.52
N ALA A 130 -121.16 44.13 135.71
CA ALA A 130 -120.61 43.88 134.39
C ALA A 130 -120.92 45.00 133.38
N ALA A 131 -122.13 45.55 133.40
CA ALA A 131 -122.51 46.68 132.54
C ALA A 131 -121.75 47.98 132.88
N GLN A 132 -121.45 48.19 134.17
CA GLN A 132 -120.65 49.34 134.62
C GLN A 132 -119.18 49.24 134.19
N ASN A 133 -118.60 48.03 134.20
CA ASN A 133 -117.24 47.81 133.68
C ASN A 133 -117.12 48.07 132.18
N ASP A 134 -118.09 47.64 131.36
CA ASP A 134 -118.03 47.89 129.91
C ASP A 134 -118.09 49.39 129.60
N THR A 135 -118.97 50.13 130.27
CA THR A 135 -119.07 51.60 130.18
C THR A 135 -117.73 52.28 130.49
N ALA A 136 -117.00 51.81 131.52
CA ALA A 136 -115.70 52.36 131.90
C ALA A 136 -114.58 52.04 130.89
N ASN A 137 -114.60 50.84 130.28
CA ASN A 137 -113.66 50.46 129.22
C ASN A 137 -113.84 51.34 127.98
N GLN A 138 -115.09 51.62 127.59
CA GLN A 138 -115.39 52.52 126.48
C GLN A 138 -114.90 53.95 126.76
N GLU A 139 -115.02 54.45 128.00
CA GLU A 139 -114.52 55.78 128.38
C GLU A 139 -112.98 55.88 128.26
N ALA A 140 -112.27 54.83 128.68
CA ALA A 140 -110.81 54.77 128.61
C ALA A 140 -110.28 54.69 127.16
N ALA A 141 -110.96 53.92 126.28
CA ALA A 141 -110.58 53.81 124.87
C ALA A 141 -110.65 55.17 124.14
N VAL A 142 -111.70 55.95 124.41
CA VAL A 142 -111.90 57.27 123.81
C VAL A 142 -110.83 58.27 124.25
N LYS A 143 -110.45 58.29 125.54
CA LYS A 143 -109.43 59.19 126.08
C LYS A 143 -108.00 58.91 125.60
N ASN A 144 -107.67 57.65 125.29
CA ASN A 144 -106.36 57.33 124.71
C ASN A 144 -106.21 57.91 123.28
N ALA A 145 -107.26 57.86 122.48
CA ALA A 145 -107.26 58.40 121.11
C ALA A 145 -107.17 59.95 121.06
N GLU A 146 -107.58 60.63 122.14
CA GLU A 146 -107.38 62.08 122.31
C GLU A 146 -105.89 62.42 122.45
N ALA A 147 -105.14 61.66 123.25
CA ALA A 147 -103.72 61.92 123.52
C ALA A 147 -102.84 61.81 122.26
N GLU A 148 -102.96 60.72 121.49
CA GLU A 148 -102.18 60.51 120.25
C GLU A 148 -102.37 61.67 119.25
N LYS A 149 -103.56 62.28 119.23
CA LYS A 149 -103.89 63.36 118.28
C LYS A 149 -103.32 64.72 118.70
N VAL A 150 -103.07 64.94 119.98
CA VAL A 150 -102.37 66.14 120.45
C VAL A 150 -100.88 66.05 120.11
N GLU A 151 -100.23 64.92 120.40
CA GLU A 151 -98.78 64.68 120.21
C GLU A 151 -98.34 64.89 118.75
N ASN A 152 -99.09 64.35 117.78
CA ASN A 152 -98.82 64.52 116.35
C ASN A 152 -98.78 66.00 115.89
N ASN A 153 -99.52 66.91 116.54
CA ASN A 153 -99.52 68.33 116.16
C ASN A 153 -98.26 69.07 116.63
N GLU A 154 -97.60 68.61 117.70
CA GLU A 154 -96.37 69.23 118.20
C GLU A 154 -95.15 68.86 117.34
N GLU A 155 -95.07 67.61 116.86
CA GLU A 155 -93.99 67.19 115.94
C GLU A 155 -94.00 67.97 114.62
N ILE A 156 -95.19 68.24 114.06
CA ILE A 156 -95.36 69.04 112.83
C ILE A 156 -94.83 70.47 113.01
N ALA A 157 -94.97 71.06 114.20
CA ALA A 157 -94.42 72.39 114.48
C ALA A 157 -92.88 72.38 114.50
N ALA A 158 -92.25 71.35 115.09
CA ALA A 158 -90.80 71.20 115.16
C ALA A 158 -90.15 70.95 113.78
N ALA A 159 -90.81 70.18 112.91
CA ALA A 159 -90.33 69.90 111.56
C ALA A 159 -90.17 71.17 110.71
N ASN A 160 -91.16 72.08 110.77
CA ASN A 160 -91.14 73.33 109.99
C ASN A 160 -89.97 74.24 110.37
N ALA A 161 -89.69 74.41 111.67
CA ALA A 161 -88.58 75.22 112.16
C ALA A 161 -87.19 74.70 111.74
N THR A 162 -87.09 73.41 111.37
CA THR A 162 -85.83 72.81 110.87
C THR A 162 -85.59 73.16 109.40
N ASN A 163 -86.64 73.30 108.59
CA ASN A 163 -86.52 73.65 107.17
C ASN A 163 -86.06 75.09 106.96
N ASP A 164 -86.59 76.04 107.74
CA ASP A 164 -86.21 77.46 107.69
C ASP A 164 -84.69 77.68 107.89
N GLN A 165 -84.05 76.84 108.73
CA GLN A 165 -82.60 76.88 108.96
C GLN A 165 -81.80 76.34 107.76
N ILE A 166 -82.29 75.29 107.09
CA ILE A 166 -81.63 74.69 105.93
C ILE A 166 -81.59 75.67 104.74
N ASP A 167 -82.66 76.42 104.51
CA ASP A 167 -82.71 77.43 103.45
C ASP A 167 -81.75 78.61 103.71
N ALA A 168 -81.54 78.98 104.97
CA ALA A 168 -80.56 80.00 105.35
C ALA A 168 -79.11 79.56 105.05
N ASP A 169 -78.76 78.30 105.37
CA ASP A 169 -77.42 77.76 105.14
C ASP A 169 -77.13 77.54 103.65
N ASN A 170 -78.11 77.08 102.86
CA ASN A 170 -78.02 76.96 101.41
C ASN A 170 -77.71 78.32 100.73
N ALA A 171 -78.33 79.41 101.21
CA ALA A 171 -78.11 80.75 100.69
C ALA A 171 -76.71 81.32 101.00
N ALA A 172 -76.03 80.79 102.02
CA ALA A 172 -74.65 81.17 102.36
C ALA A 172 -73.63 80.46 101.45
N GLU A 173 -73.77 79.15 101.24
CA GLU A 173 -72.82 78.35 100.44
C GLU A 173 -72.83 78.76 98.96
N ALA A 174 -73.99 79.13 98.40
CA ALA A 174 -74.10 79.62 97.02
C ALA A 174 -73.14 80.80 96.72
N LYS A 175 -73.01 81.75 97.65
CA LYS A 175 -72.11 82.92 97.51
C LYS A 175 -70.63 82.52 97.61
N ARG A 176 -70.31 81.50 98.39
CA ARG A 176 -68.93 81.00 98.53
C ARG A 176 -68.43 80.34 97.24
N VAL A 177 -69.32 79.64 96.53
CA VAL A 177 -69.01 79.00 95.24
C VAL A 177 -68.80 80.03 94.13
N GLU A 178 -69.59 81.10 94.09
CA GLU A 178 -69.47 82.17 93.07
C GLU A 178 -68.10 82.88 93.13
N GLU A 179 -67.65 83.28 94.32
CA GLU A 179 -66.34 83.93 94.52
C GLU A 179 -65.17 82.99 94.19
N ALA A 180 -65.28 81.69 94.52
CA ALA A 180 -64.26 80.69 94.20
C ALA A 180 -64.09 80.47 92.69
N ASN A 181 -65.19 80.43 91.94
CA ASN A 181 -65.16 80.26 90.48
C ASN A 181 -64.47 81.43 89.78
N LYS A 182 -64.72 82.66 90.24
CA LYS A 182 -64.11 83.87 89.68
C LYS A 182 -62.57 83.83 89.75
N GLN A 183 -62.02 83.43 90.90
CA GLN A 183 -60.57 83.33 91.10
C GLN A 183 -59.92 82.23 90.23
N GLY A 184 -60.63 81.12 90.00
CA GLY A 184 -60.18 80.06 89.09
C GLY A 184 -60.12 80.48 87.61
N GLN A 185 -61.01 81.38 87.19
CA GLN A 185 -61.04 81.91 85.83
C GLN A 185 -59.81 82.80 85.55
N GLU A 186 -59.53 83.78 86.41
CA GLU A 186 -58.41 84.72 86.26
C GLU A 186 -57.04 84.01 86.22
N ALA A 187 -56.87 82.96 87.01
CA ALA A 187 -55.65 82.14 87.01
C ALA A 187 -55.46 81.35 85.69
N THR A 188 -56.56 80.95 85.05
CA THR A 188 -56.54 80.19 83.78
C THR A 188 -56.13 81.09 82.61
N ASP A 189 -56.66 82.31 82.54
CA ASP A 189 -56.38 83.24 81.44
C ASP A 189 -54.93 83.74 81.45
N GLN A 190 -54.33 83.98 82.63
CA GLN A 190 -52.90 84.29 82.75
C GLN A 190 -52.01 83.17 82.20
N ARG A 191 -52.34 81.90 82.52
CA ARG A 191 -51.60 80.73 82.04
C ARG A 191 -51.72 80.57 80.51
N ASN A 192 -52.91 80.82 79.96
CA ASN A 192 -53.17 80.72 78.52
C ASN A 192 -52.36 81.75 77.73
N LYS A 193 -52.29 83.01 78.21
CA LYS A 193 -51.47 84.07 77.60
C LYS A 193 -49.99 83.70 77.56
N ALA A 194 -49.42 83.26 78.68
CA ALA A 194 -48.02 82.82 78.74
C ALA A 194 -47.74 81.62 77.80
N GLY A 195 -48.73 80.74 77.61
CA GLY A 195 -48.66 79.64 76.64
C GLY A 195 -48.57 80.10 75.19
N GLN A 196 -49.34 81.13 74.80
CA GLN A 196 -49.30 81.66 73.43
C GLN A 196 -47.97 82.36 73.13
N GLU A 197 -47.48 83.22 74.02
CA GLU A 197 -46.20 83.93 73.87
C GLU A 197 -45.01 82.96 73.68
N ALA A 198 -45.03 81.82 74.38
CA ALA A 198 -44.03 80.76 74.24
C ALA A 198 -44.09 80.01 72.89
N VAL A 199 -45.29 79.81 72.33
CA VAL A 199 -45.49 79.15 71.02
C VAL A 199 -45.06 80.07 69.88
N GLU A 200 -45.39 81.36 69.94
CA GLU A 200 -44.97 82.34 68.92
C GLU A 200 -43.44 82.50 68.88
N ALA A 201 -42.78 82.60 70.04
CA ALA A 201 -41.33 82.62 70.14
C ALA A 201 -40.66 81.37 69.52
N ARG A 202 -41.21 80.18 69.79
CA ARG A 202 -40.74 78.91 69.20
C ARG A 202 -40.94 78.88 67.68
N ASN A 203 -42.09 79.34 67.18
CA ASN A 203 -42.38 79.34 65.75
C ASN A 203 -41.45 80.29 64.98
N LYS A 204 -41.17 81.48 65.54
CA LYS A 204 -40.20 82.42 64.96
C LYS A 204 -38.80 81.82 64.86
N ALA A 205 -38.29 81.21 65.93
CA ALA A 205 -36.99 80.53 65.92
C ALA A 205 -36.93 79.35 64.93
N GLY A 206 -38.05 78.63 64.74
CA GLY A 206 -38.18 77.58 63.73
C GLY A 206 -38.07 78.11 62.31
N GLN A 207 -38.74 79.22 62.01
CA GLN A 207 -38.71 79.87 60.69
C GLN A 207 -37.29 80.37 60.34
N GLU A 208 -36.65 81.11 61.25
CA GLU A 208 -35.28 81.62 61.07
C GLU A 208 -34.26 80.50 60.80
N ALA A 209 -34.45 79.31 61.40
CA ALA A 209 -33.62 78.13 61.16
C ALA A 209 -33.88 77.44 59.80
N VAL A 210 -35.10 77.51 59.27
CA VAL A 210 -35.46 77.00 57.94
C VAL A 210 -34.92 77.92 56.85
N ASP A 211 -35.10 79.23 57.00
CA ASP A 211 -34.66 80.21 55.99
C ASP A 211 -33.13 80.22 55.86
N LYS A 212 -32.41 80.15 56.98
CA LYS A 212 -30.94 80.01 56.98
C LYS A 212 -30.46 78.71 56.32
N ARG A 213 -31.22 77.60 56.45
CA ARG A 213 -30.91 76.33 55.76
C ARG A 213 -31.20 76.43 54.26
N ASN A 214 -32.22 77.16 53.86
CA ASN A 214 -32.57 77.37 52.45
C ASN A 214 -31.55 78.29 51.76
N GLN A 215 -31.04 79.33 52.44
CA GLN A 215 -29.98 80.18 51.90
C GLN A 215 -28.72 79.37 51.57
N VAL A 216 -28.21 78.55 52.52
CA VAL A 216 -27.03 77.70 52.28
C VAL A 216 -27.21 76.80 51.06
N LYS A 217 -28.41 76.24 50.85
CA LYS A 217 -28.70 75.44 49.64
C LYS A 217 -28.70 76.25 48.34
N LEU A 218 -29.11 77.51 48.38
CA LEU A 218 -29.04 78.41 47.21
C LEU A 218 -27.59 78.78 46.90
N ASP A 219 -26.80 79.05 47.94
CA ASP A 219 -25.36 79.34 47.82
C ASP A 219 -24.59 78.13 47.23
N ASP A 220 -24.87 76.90 47.72
CA ASP A 220 -24.32 75.65 47.18
C ASP A 220 -24.71 75.42 45.70
N ILE A 221 -25.96 75.71 45.33
CA ILE A 221 -26.47 75.55 43.95
C ILE A 221 -25.78 76.52 42.98
N GLU A 222 -25.59 77.78 43.38
CA GLU A 222 -24.90 78.78 42.54
C GLU A 222 -23.40 78.46 42.44
N ALA A 223 -22.78 77.93 43.50
CA ALA A 223 -21.40 77.46 43.48
C ALA A 223 -21.19 76.25 42.53
N GLU A 224 -22.04 75.23 42.59
CA GLU A 224 -21.94 74.08 41.69
C GLU A 224 -22.25 74.48 40.23
N LYS A 225 -23.20 75.40 40.00
CA LYS A 225 -23.49 75.98 38.68
C LYS A 225 -22.25 76.66 38.07
N LEU A 226 -21.53 77.49 38.84
CA LEU A 226 -20.27 78.10 38.40
C LEU A 226 -19.20 77.02 38.13
N ALA A 227 -19.08 76.01 38.99
CA ALA A 227 -18.14 74.91 38.80
C ALA A 227 -18.46 74.03 37.57
N VAL A 228 -19.75 73.88 37.20
CA VAL A 228 -20.18 73.23 35.96
C VAL A 228 -19.84 74.09 34.74
N GLU A 229 -20.02 75.41 34.81
CA GLU A 229 -19.70 76.30 33.69
C GLU A 229 -18.18 76.38 33.41
N GLU A 230 -17.35 76.41 34.46
CA GLU A 230 -15.89 76.24 34.38
C GLU A 230 -15.51 74.89 33.73
N ARG A 231 -16.07 73.77 34.23
CA ARG A 231 -15.85 72.43 33.65
C ARG A 231 -16.24 72.36 32.17
N ASN A 232 -17.33 73.02 31.77
CA ASN A 232 -17.79 73.06 30.38
C ASN A 232 -16.84 73.88 29.48
N LYS A 233 -16.35 75.04 29.94
CA LYS A 233 -15.32 75.83 29.23
C LYS A 233 -14.04 75.03 29.05
N ALA A 234 -13.55 74.38 30.12
CA ALA A 234 -12.36 73.53 30.07
C ALA A 234 -12.55 72.32 29.13
N GLY A 235 -13.70 71.64 29.18
CA GLY A 235 -14.04 70.50 28.33
C GLY A 235 -14.12 70.87 26.84
N GLN A 236 -14.70 72.02 26.50
CA GLN A 236 -14.71 72.53 25.13
C GLN A 236 -13.30 72.89 24.65
N ALA A 237 -12.51 73.62 25.45
CA ALA A 237 -11.14 73.98 25.10
C ALA A 237 -10.25 72.76 24.86
N ALA A 238 -10.33 71.74 25.74
CA ALA A 238 -9.62 70.47 25.60
C ALA A 238 -10.07 69.68 24.35
N THR A 239 -11.35 69.76 23.97
CA THR A 239 -11.87 69.11 22.75
C THR A 239 -11.40 69.82 21.48
N VAL A 240 -11.39 71.15 21.46
CA VAL A 240 -10.85 71.94 20.33
C VAL A 240 -9.34 71.70 20.15
N GLN A 241 -8.57 71.67 21.23
CA GLN A 241 -7.15 71.30 21.21
C GLN A 241 -6.95 69.88 20.64
N ARG A 242 -7.69 68.89 21.15
CA ARG A 242 -7.60 67.49 20.68
C ARG A 242 -7.91 67.37 19.20
N ASN A 243 -8.96 68.04 18.71
CA ASN A 243 -9.35 68.01 17.30
C ASN A 243 -8.29 68.69 16.41
N LYS A 244 -7.71 69.81 16.85
CA LYS A 244 -6.62 70.50 16.13
C LYS A 244 -5.35 69.65 16.02
N LEU A 245 -4.97 68.95 17.09
CA LEU A 245 -3.84 68.03 17.10
C LEU A 245 -4.11 66.78 16.26
N GLY A 246 -5.33 66.23 16.35
CA GLY A 246 -5.76 65.09 15.54
C GLY A 246 -5.76 65.39 14.05
N GLN A 247 -6.30 66.54 13.64
CA GLN A 247 -6.27 66.97 12.23
C GLN A 247 -4.83 67.12 11.73
N LYS A 248 -3.96 67.83 12.47
CA LYS A 248 -2.54 67.98 12.10
C LYS A 248 -1.83 66.63 11.92
N ALA A 249 -2.08 65.67 12.80
CA ALA A 249 -1.50 64.32 12.71
C ALA A 249 -2.03 63.52 11.50
N VAL A 250 -3.29 63.72 11.11
CA VAL A 250 -3.86 63.14 9.88
C VAL A 250 -3.25 63.81 8.64
N ASP A 251 -3.12 65.13 8.63
CA ASP A 251 -2.53 65.88 7.51
C ASP A 251 -1.06 65.51 7.30
N GLU A 252 -0.27 65.43 8.37
CA GLU A 252 1.13 64.98 8.34
C GLU A 252 1.25 63.53 7.87
N ARG A 253 0.37 62.62 8.34
CA ARG A 253 0.35 61.23 7.86
C ARG A 253 0.01 61.12 6.37
N ASN A 254 -0.96 61.90 5.91
CA ASN A 254 -1.38 61.90 4.51
C ASN A 254 -0.30 62.49 3.59
N ALA A 255 0.36 63.57 4.02
CA ALA A 255 1.49 64.15 3.30
C ALA A 255 2.67 63.17 3.19
N ASN A 256 3.02 62.48 4.29
CA ASN A 256 4.08 61.48 4.29
C ASN A 256 3.74 60.29 3.39
N ALA A 257 2.50 59.76 3.47
CA ALA A 257 2.08 58.63 2.63
C ALA A 257 2.04 59.00 1.13
N LEU A 258 1.68 60.24 0.78
CA LEU A 258 1.74 60.72 -0.60
C LEU A 258 3.20 60.87 -1.08
N ALA A 259 4.09 61.38 -0.23
CA ALA A 259 5.51 61.50 -0.55
C ALA A 259 6.20 60.13 -0.69
N GLU A 260 5.86 59.16 0.16
CA GLU A 260 6.32 57.77 0.03
C GLU A 260 5.81 57.11 -1.26
N TRP A 261 4.56 57.36 -1.66
CA TRP A 261 4.03 56.85 -2.93
C TRP A 261 4.71 57.49 -4.14
N GLU A 262 4.81 58.83 -4.17
CA GLU A 262 5.49 59.59 -5.23
C GLU A 262 6.96 59.19 -5.39
N ALA A 263 7.69 58.97 -4.29
CA ALA A 263 9.09 58.56 -4.32
C ALA A 263 9.30 57.14 -4.84
N ASN A 264 8.34 56.22 -4.63
CA ASN A 264 8.49 54.81 -4.98
C ASN A 264 7.80 54.40 -6.30
N LYS A 265 6.83 55.18 -6.82
CA LYS A 265 6.02 54.77 -7.98
C LYS A 265 6.86 54.41 -9.22
N GLU A 266 7.85 55.23 -9.54
CA GLU A 266 8.73 55.01 -10.71
C GLU A 266 9.64 53.79 -10.52
N THR A 267 10.06 53.51 -9.27
CA THR A 267 10.84 52.30 -8.94
C THR A 267 9.98 51.03 -9.04
N ILE A 268 8.70 51.11 -8.67
CA ILE A 268 7.75 50.00 -8.82
C ILE A 268 7.48 49.73 -10.32
N ILE A 269 7.21 50.78 -11.10
CA ILE A 269 6.98 50.67 -12.56
C ILE A 269 8.21 50.06 -13.24
N ALA A 270 9.41 50.58 -12.98
CA ALA A 270 10.65 50.05 -13.55
C ALA A 270 10.94 48.59 -13.13
N ALA A 271 10.56 48.20 -11.90
CA ALA A 271 10.69 46.81 -11.44
C ALA A 271 9.73 45.86 -12.17
N ASP A 272 8.47 46.27 -12.39
CA ASP A 272 7.48 45.48 -13.16
C ASP A 272 7.85 45.40 -14.65
N GLU A 273 8.34 46.49 -15.25
CA GLU A 273 8.86 46.48 -16.63
C GLU A 273 10.08 45.54 -16.78
N ALA A 274 11.04 45.58 -15.85
CA ALA A 274 12.18 44.67 -15.83
C ALA A 274 11.76 43.20 -15.60
N ALA A 275 10.78 42.96 -14.73
CA ALA A 275 10.22 41.63 -14.51
C ALA A 275 9.52 41.08 -15.76
N MET A 276 8.78 41.93 -16.48
CA MET A 276 8.10 41.61 -17.74
C MET A 276 9.08 41.37 -18.88
N ALA A 277 10.13 42.20 -19.01
CA ALA A 277 11.20 42.00 -19.98
C ALA A 277 11.89 40.64 -19.76
N GLY A 278 12.33 40.36 -18.53
CA GLY A 278 12.95 39.08 -18.18
C GLY A 278 11.99 37.88 -18.32
N TYR A 279 10.68 38.06 -18.15
CA TYR A 279 9.68 37.03 -18.45
C TYR A 279 9.61 36.74 -19.95
N ASN A 280 9.57 37.77 -20.80
CA ASN A 280 9.53 37.62 -22.25
C ASN A 280 10.82 37.00 -22.81
N GLU A 281 11.99 37.36 -22.27
CA GLU A 281 13.27 36.71 -22.61
C GLU A 281 13.27 35.23 -22.22
N ARG A 282 12.88 34.89 -20.99
CA ARG A 282 12.76 33.49 -20.54
C ARG A 282 11.75 32.69 -21.37
N LYS A 283 10.64 33.31 -21.75
CA LYS A 283 9.64 32.70 -22.64
C LYS A 283 10.26 32.38 -24.00
N LYS A 284 10.87 33.37 -24.65
CA LYS A 284 11.51 33.21 -25.97
C LYS A 284 12.61 32.13 -25.93
N ALA A 285 13.50 32.19 -24.94
CA ALA A 285 14.58 31.22 -24.79
C ALA A 285 14.05 29.78 -24.57
N ASN A 286 12.91 29.63 -23.88
CA ASN A 286 12.25 28.34 -23.70
C ASN A 286 11.54 27.86 -24.99
N GLU A 287 10.95 28.77 -25.78
CA GLU A 287 10.38 28.44 -27.10
C GLU A 287 11.48 28.01 -28.09
N GLU A 288 12.62 28.72 -28.13
CA GLU A 288 13.80 28.35 -28.93
C GLU A 288 14.43 27.02 -28.47
N ALA A 289 14.55 26.80 -27.15
CA ALA A 289 15.07 25.54 -26.60
C ALA A 289 14.16 24.34 -26.91
N ASN A 290 12.83 24.50 -26.82
CA ASN A 290 11.88 23.45 -27.16
C ASN A 290 11.90 23.14 -28.67
N ALA A 291 11.93 24.16 -29.54
CA ALA A 291 12.04 23.97 -30.98
C ALA A 291 13.33 23.23 -31.38
N LYS A 292 14.47 23.60 -30.75
CA LYS A 292 15.74 22.90 -30.93
C LYS A 292 15.69 21.46 -30.42
N GLY A 293 15.17 21.24 -29.20
CA GLY A 293 15.06 19.90 -28.62
C GLY A 293 14.18 18.95 -29.42
N GLN A 294 13.07 19.46 -29.98
CA GLN A 294 12.21 18.71 -30.90
C GLN A 294 12.96 18.34 -32.18
N ALA A 295 13.66 19.29 -32.83
CA ALA A 295 14.43 19.02 -34.03
C ALA A 295 15.57 18.02 -33.81
N GLU A 296 16.27 18.08 -32.67
CA GLU A 296 17.30 17.10 -32.29
C GLU A 296 16.72 15.70 -31.99
N ALA A 297 15.49 15.62 -31.46
CA ALA A 297 14.80 14.36 -31.23
C ALA A 297 14.31 13.73 -32.55
N ASP A 298 13.68 14.53 -33.43
CA ASP A 298 13.18 14.06 -34.72
C ASP A 298 14.30 13.62 -35.66
N ALA A 299 15.43 14.33 -35.66
CA ALA A 299 16.63 13.91 -36.38
C ALA A 299 17.13 12.53 -35.91
N LYS A 300 17.32 12.34 -34.60
CA LYS A 300 17.75 11.05 -34.03
C LYS A 300 16.76 9.93 -34.26
N ASN A 301 15.45 10.21 -34.22
CA ASN A 301 14.41 9.24 -34.54
C ASN A 301 14.45 8.81 -36.01
N ALA A 302 14.77 9.73 -36.93
CA ALA A 302 14.96 9.43 -38.34
C ALA A 302 16.24 8.62 -38.59
N GLU A 303 17.36 8.98 -37.94
CA GLU A 303 18.63 8.23 -37.98
C GLU A 303 18.46 6.81 -37.46
N LEU A 304 17.91 6.63 -36.25
CA LEU A 304 17.65 5.32 -35.65
C LEU A 304 16.68 4.47 -36.49
N LYS A 305 15.70 5.08 -37.16
CA LYS A 305 14.82 4.34 -38.08
C LYS A 305 15.56 3.90 -39.34
N ALA A 306 16.41 4.74 -39.93
CA ALA A 306 17.18 4.39 -41.11
C ALA A 306 18.20 3.27 -40.81
N GLU A 307 18.83 3.29 -39.63
CA GLU A 307 19.71 2.23 -39.13
C GLU A 307 18.93 0.92 -38.89
N TYR A 308 17.79 0.96 -38.18
CA TYR A 308 16.93 -0.20 -37.97
C TYR A 308 16.39 -0.81 -39.28
N ASP A 309 15.94 0.01 -40.24
CA ASP A 309 15.43 -0.48 -41.52
C ASP A 309 16.54 -1.12 -42.37
N LYS A 310 17.79 -0.64 -42.25
CA LYS A 310 18.98 -1.27 -42.86
C LYS A 310 19.29 -2.60 -42.19
N ASP A 311 19.41 -2.64 -40.87
CA ASP A 311 19.80 -3.84 -40.12
C ASP A 311 18.74 -4.93 -40.24
N LEU A 312 17.46 -4.57 -40.32
CA LEU A 312 16.37 -5.49 -40.63
C LEU A 312 16.50 -6.06 -42.06
N LYS A 313 16.99 -5.31 -43.04
CA LYS A 313 17.28 -5.86 -44.37
C LYS A 313 18.45 -6.84 -44.31
N GLU A 314 19.57 -6.44 -43.67
CA GLU A 314 20.77 -7.25 -43.54
C GLU A 314 20.49 -8.58 -42.82
N TYR A 315 19.68 -8.55 -41.76
CA TYR A 315 19.17 -9.75 -41.08
C TYR A 315 18.36 -10.68 -41.99
N ASN A 316 17.45 -10.13 -42.82
CA ASN A 316 16.63 -10.94 -43.73
C ASN A 316 17.44 -11.50 -44.90
N ASP A 317 18.43 -10.75 -45.41
CA ASP A 317 19.37 -11.23 -46.43
C ASP A 317 20.19 -12.42 -45.88
N LEU A 318 20.76 -12.28 -44.67
CA LEU A 318 21.52 -13.32 -43.98
C LEU A 318 20.66 -14.56 -43.64
N LEU A 319 19.40 -14.36 -43.27
CA LEU A 319 18.47 -15.46 -43.01
C LEU A 319 18.21 -16.28 -44.28
N ALA A 320 18.03 -15.63 -45.43
CA ALA A 320 17.87 -16.29 -46.72
C ALA A 320 19.14 -17.03 -47.16
N GLU A 321 20.32 -16.45 -46.96
CA GLU A 321 21.60 -17.12 -47.24
C GLU A 321 21.78 -18.37 -46.35
N ASN A 322 21.44 -18.29 -45.06
CA ASN A 322 21.51 -19.42 -44.14
C ASN A 322 20.62 -20.58 -44.61
N ASP A 323 19.40 -20.25 -45.05
CA ASP A 323 18.41 -21.17 -45.62
C ASP A 323 18.93 -21.88 -46.89
N GLU A 324 19.75 -21.22 -47.71
CA GLU A 324 20.43 -21.82 -48.87
C GLU A 324 21.67 -22.63 -48.51
N ILE A 325 22.43 -22.21 -47.50
CA ILE A 325 23.56 -22.97 -46.96
C ILE A 325 23.07 -24.30 -46.37
N GLN A 326 21.97 -24.27 -45.61
CA GLN A 326 21.38 -25.48 -45.04
C GLN A 326 20.95 -26.46 -46.15
N LYS A 327 20.22 -26.00 -47.18
CA LYS A 327 19.83 -26.82 -48.34
C LYS A 327 21.03 -27.43 -49.07
N ARG A 328 22.13 -26.67 -49.21
CA ARG A 328 23.40 -27.16 -49.80
C ARG A 328 24.07 -28.23 -48.93
N ASN A 329 24.10 -28.02 -47.61
CA ASN A 329 24.67 -28.98 -46.66
C ASN A 329 23.86 -30.30 -46.63
N ASP A 330 22.53 -30.21 -46.61
CA ASP A 330 21.65 -31.38 -46.61
C ASP A 330 21.78 -32.18 -47.91
N ALA A 331 21.90 -31.51 -49.07
CA ALA A 331 22.15 -32.15 -50.35
C ALA A 331 23.52 -32.86 -50.39
N ALA A 332 24.59 -32.18 -49.95
CA ALA A 332 25.93 -32.76 -49.90
C ALA A 332 26.02 -33.95 -48.92
N ALA A 333 25.32 -33.88 -47.78
CA ALA A 333 25.23 -34.99 -46.83
C ALA A 333 24.47 -36.21 -47.42
N ALA A 334 23.40 -35.97 -48.20
CA ALA A 334 22.68 -37.03 -48.88
C ALA A 334 23.51 -37.70 -49.99
N GLU A 335 24.24 -36.90 -50.78
CA GLU A 335 25.15 -37.38 -51.84
C GLU A 335 26.32 -38.19 -51.24
N ALA A 336 26.99 -37.65 -50.23
CA ALA A 336 28.08 -38.34 -49.54
C ALA A 336 27.62 -39.66 -48.89
N LYS A 337 26.39 -39.71 -48.35
CA LYS A 337 25.81 -40.96 -47.83
C LYS A 337 25.54 -41.96 -48.96
N ALA A 338 24.92 -41.53 -50.06
CA ALA A 338 24.60 -42.41 -51.18
C ALA A 338 25.86 -43.02 -51.82
N GLU A 339 26.93 -42.25 -51.94
CA GLU A 339 28.22 -42.74 -52.42
C GLU A 339 28.90 -43.67 -51.41
N ASN A 340 28.82 -43.40 -50.11
CA ASN A 340 29.33 -44.31 -49.08
C ASN A 340 28.58 -45.66 -49.08
N ASP A 341 27.24 -45.63 -49.17
CA ASP A 341 26.40 -46.82 -49.30
C ASP A 341 26.78 -47.63 -50.56
N ARG A 342 27.02 -46.95 -51.70
CA ARG A 342 27.47 -47.59 -52.96
C ARG A 342 28.83 -48.25 -52.82
N LEU A 343 29.83 -47.52 -52.32
CA LEU A 343 31.19 -48.02 -52.16
C LEU A 343 31.25 -49.18 -51.16
N GLN A 344 30.45 -49.14 -50.08
CA GLN A 344 30.33 -50.25 -49.14
C GLN A 344 29.70 -51.49 -49.81
N ALA A 345 28.65 -51.33 -50.62
CA ALA A 345 28.04 -52.43 -51.37
C ALA A 345 28.98 -53.03 -52.41
N GLU A 346 29.76 -52.20 -53.12
CA GLU A 346 30.79 -52.67 -54.06
C GLU A 346 31.95 -53.39 -53.36
N TYR A 347 32.40 -52.89 -52.21
CA TYR A 347 33.41 -53.55 -51.39
C TYR A 347 32.92 -54.93 -50.92
N GLN A 348 31.71 -55.03 -50.38
CA GLN A 348 31.14 -56.30 -49.92
C GLN A 348 30.96 -57.29 -51.09
N LYS A 349 30.55 -56.82 -52.28
CA LYS A 349 30.48 -57.65 -53.48
C LYS A 349 31.85 -58.17 -53.92
N LYS A 350 32.87 -57.30 -53.95
CA LYS A 350 34.26 -57.66 -54.31
C LYS A 350 34.86 -58.65 -53.30
N LEU A 351 34.63 -58.44 -52.00
CA LEU A 351 35.04 -59.34 -50.92
C LEU A 351 34.40 -60.72 -51.09
N ALA A 352 33.08 -60.79 -51.31
CA ALA A 352 32.37 -62.06 -51.50
C ALA A 352 32.84 -62.82 -52.76
N ASP A 353 33.08 -62.12 -53.87
CA ASP A 353 33.60 -62.72 -55.11
C ASP A 353 35.04 -63.23 -54.93
N MET A 354 35.94 -62.43 -54.34
CA MET A 354 37.30 -62.89 -54.05
C MET A 354 37.33 -64.12 -53.13
N LEU A 355 36.57 -64.11 -52.03
CA LEU A 355 36.46 -65.26 -51.12
C LEU A 355 35.83 -66.50 -51.79
N ALA A 356 34.93 -66.31 -52.76
CA ALA A 356 34.36 -67.40 -53.55
C ALA A 356 35.29 -67.92 -54.65
N ASN A 357 36.43 -67.25 -54.90
CA ASN A 357 37.47 -67.65 -55.87
C ASN A 357 38.80 -68.08 -55.23
N THR A 358 39.04 -67.77 -53.95
CA THR A 358 40.17 -68.33 -53.17
C THR A 358 40.24 -69.85 -53.32
N GLY A 359 41.43 -70.37 -53.67
CA GLY A 359 41.62 -71.81 -53.91
C GLY A 359 41.18 -72.31 -55.30
N LYS A 360 40.93 -71.42 -56.28
CA LYS A 360 40.83 -71.77 -57.70
C LYS A 360 42.11 -71.38 -58.44
N ASP A 361 42.51 -72.18 -59.42
CA ASP A 361 43.63 -71.87 -60.33
C ASP A 361 43.60 -70.41 -60.81
N GLY A 362 44.72 -69.71 -60.68
CA GLY A 362 44.86 -68.28 -61.01
C GLY A 362 44.52 -67.30 -59.88
N PHE A 363 43.92 -67.74 -58.78
CA PHE A 363 43.59 -66.88 -57.63
C PHE A 363 44.52 -67.12 -56.45
N LEU A 364 44.80 -66.05 -55.69
CA LEU A 364 45.61 -66.12 -54.48
C LEU A 364 45.00 -67.07 -53.44
N SER A 365 45.90 -67.73 -52.70
CA SER A 365 45.57 -68.71 -51.64
C SER A 365 44.90 -68.09 -50.41
N GLU A 366 44.96 -66.77 -50.24
CA GLU A 366 44.25 -66.00 -49.21
C GLU A 366 43.65 -64.70 -49.77
N PHE A 367 42.74 -64.09 -49.02
CA PHE A 367 42.18 -62.77 -49.36
C PHE A 367 43.16 -61.66 -48.98
N VAL A 368 43.59 -60.88 -49.97
CA VAL A 368 44.40 -59.67 -49.81
C VAL A 368 43.92 -58.57 -50.77
N VAL A 369 44.21 -57.32 -50.42
CA VAL A 369 43.90 -56.14 -51.24
C VAL A 369 45.22 -55.60 -51.81
N GLN A 370 45.22 -55.21 -53.09
CA GLN A 370 46.37 -54.52 -53.66
C GLN A 370 46.30 -53.03 -53.31
N HIS A 371 47.25 -52.58 -52.50
CA HIS A 371 47.43 -51.17 -52.11
C HIS A 371 48.39 -50.42 -53.03
N LEU A 372 49.32 -51.13 -53.69
CA LEU A 372 50.28 -50.58 -54.64
C LEU A 372 49.77 -50.72 -56.08
N ILE A 373 49.33 -49.62 -56.67
CA ILE A 373 49.04 -49.54 -58.10
C ILE A 373 50.31 -49.07 -58.80
N PHE A 374 51.03 -50.01 -59.41
CA PHE A 374 52.27 -49.76 -60.15
C PHE A 374 52.34 -50.79 -61.29
N LYS A 375 51.95 -50.39 -62.51
CA LYS A 375 51.64 -51.34 -63.61
C LYS A 375 52.36 -51.06 -64.93
N SER A 376 52.32 -49.82 -65.42
CA SER A 376 53.16 -49.37 -66.53
C SER A 376 53.29 -47.85 -66.47
N GLU A 377 54.51 -47.37 -66.65
CA GLU A 377 54.90 -45.97 -66.64
C GLU A 377 55.75 -45.66 -67.89
N PRO A 378 55.16 -45.75 -69.10
CA PRO A 378 55.92 -45.73 -70.36
C PRO A 378 56.46 -44.34 -70.71
N ASP A 379 55.91 -43.30 -70.08
CA ASP A 379 56.33 -41.91 -70.19
C ASP A 379 57.42 -41.53 -69.16
N ALA A 380 57.86 -42.47 -68.32
CA ALA A 380 58.87 -42.23 -67.30
C ALA A 380 60.27 -41.98 -67.89
N SER A 381 61.08 -41.29 -67.10
CA SER A 381 62.50 -41.03 -67.40
C SER A 381 63.36 -41.31 -66.18
N TYR A 382 64.59 -41.82 -66.37
CA TYR A 382 65.49 -42.14 -65.26
C TYR A 382 66.82 -41.42 -65.31
N ILE A 383 67.43 -41.33 -64.13
CA ILE A 383 68.84 -40.95 -63.92
C ILE A 383 69.52 -42.07 -63.13
N SER A 384 70.58 -42.63 -63.70
CA SER A 384 71.47 -43.59 -63.02
C SER A 384 72.49 -42.84 -62.16
N SER A 385 72.88 -43.42 -61.02
CA SER A 385 73.95 -42.88 -60.15
C SER A 385 75.36 -43.08 -60.71
N VAL A 386 75.49 -43.75 -61.86
CA VAL A 386 76.75 -43.93 -62.61
C VAL A 386 76.52 -43.69 -64.09
N GLU A 387 77.57 -43.29 -64.81
CA GLU A 387 77.54 -43.13 -66.26
C GLU A 387 77.39 -44.49 -66.98
N ALA A 388 76.87 -44.47 -68.21
CA ALA A 388 76.78 -45.66 -69.05
C ALA A 388 78.19 -46.13 -69.48
N ALA A 389 78.38 -47.43 -69.60
CA ALA A 389 79.65 -48.03 -69.94
C ALA A 389 79.99 -47.82 -71.43
N THR A 390 81.28 -47.59 -71.72
CA THR A 390 81.74 -47.47 -73.10
C THR A 390 81.79 -48.84 -73.79
N ASP A 391 81.67 -48.86 -75.13
CA ASP A 391 81.77 -50.11 -75.92
C ASP A 391 83.08 -50.88 -75.66
N SER A 392 84.16 -50.18 -75.30
CA SER A 392 85.46 -50.77 -74.95
C SER A 392 85.42 -51.54 -73.62
N GLU A 393 84.73 -51.00 -72.61
CA GLU A 393 84.55 -51.66 -71.32
C GLU A 393 83.58 -52.84 -71.42
N ILE A 394 82.51 -52.68 -72.20
CA ILE A 394 81.54 -53.71 -72.53
C ILE A 394 82.24 -54.89 -73.25
N ALA A 395 83.00 -54.61 -74.31
CA ALA A 395 83.77 -55.62 -75.05
C ALA A 395 84.75 -56.39 -74.15
N THR A 396 85.34 -55.72 -73.15
CA THR A 396 86.27 -56.32 -72.17
C THR A 396 85.58 -57.30 -71.20
N ILE A 397 84.26 -57.20 -71.01
CA ILE A 397 83.46 -58.09 -70.16
C ILE A 397 82.90 -59.25 -70.98
N VAL A 398 82.22 -58.96 -72.10
CA VAL A 398 81.55 -59.99 -72.90
C VAL A 398 82.52 -60.87 -73.69
N ASN A 399 83.70 -60.35 -74.05
CA ASN A 399 84.73 -61.06 -74.83
C ASN A 399 84.18 -61.67 -76.14
N GLY A 400 83.26 -60.96 -76.81
CA GLY A 400 82.63 -61.37 -78.07
C GLY A 400 81.38 -62.24 -77.95
N ARG A 401 80.81 -62.42 -76.75
CA ARG A 401 79.64 -63.30 -76.49
C ARG A 401 78.33 -62.50 -76.35
N TYR A 402 77.29 -62.88 -77.09
CA TYR A 402 75.86 -62.50 -76.97
C TYR A 402 75.46 -61.02 -76.79
N ILE A 403 76.40 -60.06 -76.87
CA ILE A 403 76.15 -58.63 -76.60
C ILE A 403 75.17 -57.98 -77.58
N ASP A 404 75.21 -58.35 -78.86
CA ASP A 404 74.34 -57.77 -79.88
C ASP A 404 72.88 -58.19 -79.64
N GLN A 405 72.66 -59.47 -79.34
CA GLN A 405 71.35 -60.02 -78.98
C GLN A 405 70.82 -59.42 -77.66
N PHE A 406 71.67 -59.27 -76.65
CA PHE A 406 71.31 -58.58 -75.41
C PHE A 406 70.87 -57.13 -75.66
N ARG A 407 71.57 -56.40 -76.55
CA ARG A 407 71.20 -55.03 -76.92
C ARG A 407 69.90 -54.97 -77.69
N ASP A 408 69.68 -55.86 -78.66
CA ASP A 408 68.44 -55.87 -79.46
C ASP A 408 67.22 -56.19 -78.59
N ASP A 409 67.27 -57.24 -77.78
CA ASP A 409 66.16 -57.65 -76.90
C ASP A 409 65.91 -56.63 -75.77
N SER A 410 66.97 -56.00 -75.22
CA SER A 410 66.83 -54.91 -74.24
C SER A 410 66.44 -53.56 -74.85
N GLY A 411 66.05 -53.51 -76.14
CA GLY A 411 65.56 -52.30 -76.81
C GLY A 411 66.63 -51.25 -77.16
N ASN A 412 67.89 -51.64 -77.27
CA ASN A 412 69.06 -50.82 -77.62
C ASN A 412 69.30 -49.59 -76.71
N GLY A 413 68.84 -49.65 -75.45
CA GLY A 413 69.09 -48.61 -74.45
C GLY A 413 70.53 -48.62 -73.87
N PRO A 414 70.88 -47.64 -73.00
CA PRO A 414 72.19 -47.57 -72.37
C PRO A 414 72.52 -48.81 -71.52
N VAL A 415 73.78 -49.25 -71.58
CA VAL A 415 74.28 -50.40 -70.83
C VAL A 415 75.22 -49.91 -69.72
N TYR A 416 75.11 -50.49 -68.54
CA TYR A 416 75.87 -50.16 -67.33
C TYR A 416 76.61 -51.40 -66.81
N ILE A 417 77.69 -51.18 -66.04
CA ILE A 417 78.47 -52.26 -65.41
C ILE A 417 78.14 -52.30 -63.92
N LEU A 418 77.33 -53.26 -63.51
CA LEU A 418 77.05 -53.50 -62.09
C LEU A 418 78.18 -54.35 -61.51
N LYS A 419 78.90 -53.83 -60.50
CA LYS A 419 80.00 -54.56 -59.83
C LYS A 419 79.56 -55.13 -58.50
N LYS A 420 80.20 -56.23 -58.09
CA LYS A 420 79.87 -56.96 -56.86
C LYS A 420 80.08 -56.08 -55.63
N GLY A 421 79.01 -55.90 -54.85
CA GLY A 421 79.00 -55.04 -53.67
C GLY A 421 79.06 -53.52 -53.94
N GLU A 422 79.08 -53.07 -55.21
CA GLU A 422 78.94 -51.66 -55.56
C GLU A 422 77.51 -51.37 -56.04
N PRO A 423 76.67 -50.67 -55.25
CA PRO A 423 75.29 -50.41 -55.62
C PRO A 423 75.17 -49.34 -56.72
N ILE A 424 74.30 -49.58 -57.70
CA ILE A 424 73.82 -48.55 -58.65
C ILE A 424 72.40 -48.16 -58.25
N SER A 425 72.14 -46.87 -58.08
CA SER A 425 70.79 -46.34 -57.85
C SER A 425 70.22 -45.71 -59.12
N VAL A 426 69.03 -46.11 -59.52
CA VAL A 426 68.30 -45.63 -60.68
C VAL A 426 67.05 -44.89 -60.20
N THR A 427 66.99 -43.59 -60.45
CA THR A 427 65.91 -42.70 -59.99
C THR A 427 64.99 -42.37 -61.15
N TYR A 428 63.76 -42.87 -61.10
CA TYR A 428 62.72 -42.66 -62.11
C TYR A 428 61.77 -41.54 -61.70
N THR A 429 61.48 -40.62 -62.62
CA THR A 429 60.52 -39.52 -62.43
C THR A 429 59.65 -39.34 -63.68
N GLY A 430 58.55 -38.60 -63.55
CA GLY A 430 57.56 -38.43 -64.63
C GLY A 430 56.52 -39.55 -64.68
N LEU A 431 56.35 -40.28 -63.56
CA LEU A 431 55.31 -41.28 -63.36
C LEU A 431 53.92 -40.61 -63.35
N LYS A 432 52.88 -41.31 -63.84
CA LYS A 432 51.53 -40.76 -64.08
C LYS A 432 50.39 -41.72 -63.75
N ASN A 433 50.68 -43.02 -63.72
CA ASN A 433 49.69 -44.10 -63.62
C ASN A 433 49.70 -44.80 -62.26
N SER A 434 50.61 -44.41 -61.37
CA SER A 434 50.93 -45.16 -60.15
C SER A 434 50.54 -44.44 -58.85
N SER A 435 50.09 -45.23 -57.87
CA SER A 435 49.70 -44.75 -56.54
C SER A 435 49.87 -45.82 -55.46
N PHE A 436 50.03 -45.40 -54.21
CA PHE A 436 49.95 -46.25 -53.03
C PHE A 436 48.90 -45.69 -52.07
N ASP A 437 47.92 -46.50 -51.67
CA ASP A 437 46.75 -46.06 -50.87
C ASP A 437 46.04 -44.81 -51.46
N GLY A 438 46.01 -44.70 -52.79
CA GLY A 438 45.45 -43.55 -53.52
C GLY A 438 46.32 -42.28 -53.48
N THR A 439 47.48 -42.31 -52.81
CA THR A 439 48.49 -41.25 -52.91
C THR A 439 49.33 -41.45 -54.16
N GLU A 440 49.46 -40.41 -54.99
CA GLU A 440 50.27 -40.42 -56.22
C GLU A 440 51.74 -40.75 -55.92
N ILE A 441 52.32 -41.67 -56.69
CA ILE A 441 53.76 -41.99 -56.67
C ILE A 441 54.41 -41.13 -57.76
N SER A 442 55.16 -40.09 -57.37
CA SER A 442 55.82 -39.17 -58.31
C SER A 442 57.15 -39.71 -58.85
N LYS A 443 57.80 -40.54 -58.03
CA LYS A 443 59.18 -41.01 -58.21
C LYS A 443 59.38 -42.38 -57.56
N VAL A 444 60.17 -43.22 -58.21
CA VAL A 444 60.69 -44.47 -57.61
C VAL A 444 62.22 -44.50 -57.73
N VAL A 445 62.88 -44.97 -56.68
CA VAL A 445 64.33 -45.24 -56.68
C VAL A 445 64.52 -46.74 -56.51
N TYR A 446 65.17 -47.35 -57.50
CA TYR A 446 65.69 -48.72 -57.41
C TYR A 446 67.17 -48.65 -57.07
N THR A 447 67.65 -49.44 -56.12
CA THR A 447 69.08 -49.60 -55.85
C THR A 447 69.46 -51.06 -56.07
N TYR A 448 70.20 -51.33 -57.15
CA TYR A 448 70.65 -52.65 -57.54
C TYR A 448 72.05 -52.94 -56.99
N THR A 449 72.28 -54.12 -56.44
CA THR A 449 73.61 -54.56 -55.96
C THR A 449 73.90 -55.99 -56.40
N LEU A 450 74.94 -56.21 -57.21
CA LEU A 450 75.41 -57.56 -57.54
C LEU A 450 75.95 -58.23 -56.26
N LYS A 451 75.39 -59.38 -55.87
CA LYS A 451 75.82 -60.19 -54.72
C LYS A 451 76.87 -61.22 -55.16
N SER A 452 76.60 -61.91 -56.25
CA SER A 452 77.46 -62.97 -56.81
C SER A 452 77.23 -63.15 -58.32
N THR A 453 78.27 -63.57 -59.03
CA THR A 453 78.19 -64.12 -60.39
C THR A 453 79.28 -65.18 -60.57
N GLU A 454 79.02 -66.23 -61.36
CA GLU A 454 79.99 -67.28 -61.70
C GLU A 454 80.86 -66.96 -62.94
N LEU A 455 80.69 -65.79 -63.57
CA LEU A 455 81.45 -65.36 -64.75
C LEU A 455 82.99 -65.40 -64.55
N ASP A 456 83.69 -66.03 -65.51
CA ASP A 456 85.17 -66.25 -65.53
C ASP A 456 86.03 -65.03 -65.20
N ASN A 457 85.53 -63.82 -65.49
CA ASN A 457 86.31 -62.60 -65.59
C ASN A 457 85.72 -61.42 -64.79
N LYS A 458 85.86 -61.52 -63.46
CA LYS A 458 85.90 -60.41 -62.48
C LYS A 458 84.56 -59.79 -62.09
N ASP A 459 83.79 -60.46 -61.21
CA ASP A 459 82.87 -59.82 -60.23
C ASP A 459 81.96 -58.68 -60.77
N LYS A 460 81.46 -58.83 -61.99
CA LYS A 460 80.71 -57.82 -62.75
C LYS A 460 79.72 -58.49 -63.69
N ILE A 461 78.61 -57.80 -63.94
CA ILE A 461 77.68 -58.11 -65.03
C ILE A 461 77.39 -56.84 -65.84
N LEU A 462 76.75 -56.99 -67.01
CA LEU A 462 76.16 -55.87 -67.74
C LEU A 462 74.66 -55.80 -67.45
N VAL A 463 74.15 -54.59 -67.26
CA VAL A 463 72.73 -54.32 -67.05
C VAL A 463 72.23 -53.22 -67.98
N ASN A 464 71.01 -53.33 -68.45
CA ASN A 464 70.29 -52.29 -69.19
C ASN A 464 69.05 -51.91 -68.36
N PHE A 465 68.95 -50.65 -67.94
CA PHE A 465 67.78 -50.17 -67.22
C PHE A 465 66.72 -49.70 -68.22
N GLN A 466 65.51 -50.25 -68.09
CA GLN A 466 64.39 -49.89 -68.96
C GLN A 466 63.84 -48.51 -68.58
N ASN A 467 63.29 -47.77 -69.55
CA ASN A 467 62.68 -46.45 -69.31
C ASN A 467 61.41 -46.54 -68.46
N ASP A 468 60.54 -47.52 -68.75
CA ASP A 468 59.40 -47.86 -67.91
C ASP A 468 59.91 -48.65 -66.69
N PRO A 469 59.85 -48.11 -65.46
CA PRO A 469 60.34 -48.81 -64.28
C PRO A 469 59.55 -50.08 -63.96
N THR A 470 58.37 -50.33 -64.53
CA THR A 470 57.68 -51.63 -64.33
C THR A 470 58.31 -52.76 -65.16
N LYS A 471 59.05 -52.40 -66.23
CA LYS A 471 59.95 -53.32 -66.96
C LYS A 471 61.33 -53.46 -66.32
N THR A 472 61.64 -52.64 -65.33
CA THR A 472 62.78 -52.82 -64.42
C THR A 472 64.17 -52.82 -65.12
N LEU A 473 64.75 -53.99 -65.41
CA LEU A 473 66.05 -54.12 -66.08
C LEU A 473 66.14 -55.42 -66.90
N TYR A 474 67.02 -55.42 -67.90
CA TYR A 474 67.63 -56.63 -68.46
C TYR A 474 69.07 -56.75 -67.96
N TYR A 475 69.60 -57.97 -67.82
CA TYR A 475 70.98 -58.22 -67.39
C TYR A 475 71.63 -59.45 -68.07
N TRP A 476 72.90 -59.30 -68.45
CA TRP A 476 73.68 -60.30 -69.20
C TRP A 476 74.55 -61.14 -68.27
N ILE A 477 74.50 -62.47 -68.43
CA ILE A 477 75.10 -63.44 -67.50
C ILE A 477 75.84 -64.62 -68.16
N ASP A 478 75.77 -64.80 -69.50
CA ASP A 478 76.49 -65.85 -70.26
C ASP A 478 76.21 -67.29 -69.76
N GLY A 479 74.96 -67.57 -69.33
CA GLY A 479 74.55 -68.83 -68.72
C GLY A 479 75.01 -69.05 -67.28
N GLN A 480 75.84 -68.15 -66.73
CA GLN A 480 76.45 -68.29 -65.41
C GLN A 480 75.51 -67.83 -64.29
N GLU A 481 75.54 -68.50 -63.14
CA GLU A 481 74.65 -68.13 -62.03
C GLU A 481 74.97 -66.72 -61.53
N THR A 482 73.93 -65.91 -61.37
CA THR A 482 74.05 -64.51 -61.00
C THR A 482 72.95 -64.13 -60.01
N VAL A 483 73.29 -63.32 -59.01
CA VAL A 483 72.36 -62.86 -57.96
C VAL A 483 72.46 -61.35 -57.79
N ILE A 484 71.34 -60.65 -58.00
CA ILE A 484 71.21 -59.19 -57.90
C ILE A 484 70.19 -58.84 -56.81
N ASN A 485 70.60 -58.04 -55.83
CA ASN A 485 69.69 -57.45 -54.86
C ASN A 485 69.04 -56.20 -55.43
N MET A 486 67.76 -56.00 -55.13
CA MET A 486 66.98 -54.83 -55.50
C MET A 486 66.31 -54.25 -54.26
N ASP A 487 66.80 -53.10 -53.80
CA ASP A 487 66.07 -52.20 -52.89
C ASP A 487 65.11 -51.32 -53.71
N VAL A 488 63.88 -51.10 -53.22
CA VAL A 488 62.93 -50.15 -53.83
C VAL A 488 62.38 -49.16 -52.81
N LYS A 489 62.36 -47.88 -53.21
CA LYS A 489 61.80 -46.76 -52.44
C LYS A 489 60.88 -45.93 -53.33
N PHE A 490 59.60 -45.88 -52.97
CA PHE A 490 58.60 -45.04 -53.62
C PHE A 490 58.46 -43.70 -52.90
N TYR A 491 58.13 -42.65 -53.64
CA TYR A 491 58.06 -41.28 -53.13
C TYR A 491 56.79 -40.57 -53.62
N ASP A 492 56.19 -39.75 -52.76
CA ASP A 492 55.07 -38.88 -53.12
C ASP A 492 55.53 -37.60 -53.85
N ALA A 493 54.59 -36.74 -54.26
CA ALA A 493 54.87 -35.47 -54.94
C ALA A 493 55.60 -34.42 -54.08
N THR A 494 55.92 -34.73 -52.81
CA THR A 494 56.68 -33.86 -51.89
C THR A 494 58.09 -34.38 -51.59
N ASP A 495 58.60 -35.33 -52.39
CA ASP A 495 59.88 -36.03 -52.20
C ASP A 495 59.99 -36.83 -50.89
N LYS A 496 58.86 -37.09 -50.22
CA LYS A 496 58.81 -37.92 -49.02
C LYS A 496 58.67 -39.40 -49.40
N ILE A 497 59.40 -40.27 -48.69
CA ILE A 497 59.29 -41.74 -48.84
C ILE A 497 57.89 -42.19 -48.39
N LEU A 498 57.25 -43.00 -49.23
CA LEU A 498 56.02 -43.73 -48.90
C LEU A 498 56.38 -45.01 -48.13
N ASN A 499 55.75 -45.22 -46.98
CA ASN A 499 55.83 -46.51 -46.29
C ASN A 499 54.97 -47.51 -47.07
N THR A 500 55.62 -48.42 -47.79
CA THR A 500 54.97 -49.37 -48.70
C THR A 500 54.73 -50.75 -48.09
N SER A 501 54.68 -50.86 -46.76
CA SER A 501 54.33 -52.10 -46.06
C SER A 501 52.89 -52.54 -46.39
N GLY A 502 52.68 -53.84 -46.61
CA GLY A 502 51.40 -54.40 -47.07
C GLY A 502 51.17 -54.33 -48.59
N SER A 503 52.10 -53.75 -49.37
CA SER A 503 52.08 -53.82 -50.84
C SER A 503 52.18 -55.25 -51.33
N LEU A 504 51.45 -55.59 -52.40
CA LEU A 504 51.60 -56.86 -53.10
C LEU A 504 52.52 -56.67 -54.32
N LEU A 505 53.66 -57.35 -54.33
CA LEU A 505 54.59 -57.39 -55.45
C LEU A 505 54.26 -58.58 -56.35
N SER A 506 54.36 -58.41 -57.66
CA SER A 506 54.32 -59.53 -58.61
C SER A 506 55.73 -60.03 -58.84
N PHE A 507 55.97 -61.31 -58.58
CA PHE A 507 57.19 -62.02 -58.98
C PHE A 507 56.78 -63.07 -60.01
N ALA A 508 56.82 -62.69 -61.29
CA ALA A 508 56.36 -63.47 -62.44
C ALA A 508 57.53 -63.83 -63.37
N SER A 509 57.28 -64.62 -64.42
CA SER A 509 58.30 -65.12 -65.37
C SER A 509 59.45 -65.89 -64.68
N LEU A 510 59.14 -66.60 -63.58
CA LEU A 510 60.14 -67.40 -62.85
C LEU A 510 60.31 -68.77 -63.53
N ASN A 511 60.97 -68.78 -64.69
CA ASN A 511 61.19 -69.99 -65.50
C ASN A 511 62.12 -71.01 -64.81
N THR A 512 61.99 -72.28 -65.19
CA THR A 512 62.92 -73.38 -64.91
C THR A 512 62.77 -74.47 -65.97
N ALA A 513 63.88 -74.95 -66.52
CA ALA A 513 64.01 -76.13 -67.36
C ALA A 513 65.03 -77.13 -66.78
N ILE A 514 64.65 -78.41 -66.71
CA ILE A 514 65.44 -79.43 -65.99
C ILE A 514 66.60 -79.95 -66.84
N VAL A 515 66.45 -80.06 -68.16
CA VAL A 515 67.51 -80.54 -69.06
C VAL A 515 68.55 -79.45 -69.33
N ASP A 516 68.13 -78.21 -69.54
CA ASP A 516 69.02 -77.08 -69.81
C ASP A 516 69.71 -76.53 -68.55
N LEU A 517 69.26 -76.96 -67.36
CA LEU A 517 69.73 -76.50 -66.04
C LEU A 517 69.54 -74.98 -65.82
N ASP A 518 68.56 -74.38 -66.51
CA ASP A 518 68.15 -73.01 -66.28
C ASP A 518 67.18 -72.91 -65.09
N TYR A 519 67.21 -71.74 -64.43
CA TYR A 519 66.18 -71.36 -63.46
C TYR A 519 66.22 -69.86 -63.21
N GLU A 520 65.09 -69.34 -62.74
CA GLU A 520 64.94 -68.02 -62.15
C GLU A 520 64.22 -68.13 -60.80
N ALA A 521 64.64 -67.29 -59.84
CA ALA A 521 64.20 -67.38 -58.46
C ALA A 521 64.26 -66.04 -57.73
N ILE A 522 63.35 -65.83 -56.78
CA ILE A 522 63.43 -64.73 -55.81
C ILE A 522 63.80 -65.29 -54.44
N SER A 523 64.74 -64.66 -53.76
CA SER A 523 65.18 -65.01 -52.40
C SER A 523 65.40 -63.78 -51.54
N ASN A 524 65.67 -63.96 -50.24
CA ASN A 524 65.97 -62.87 -49.29
C ASN A 524 64.93 -61.72 -49.26
N PHE A 525 63.68 -61.99 -49.65
CA PHE A 525 62.60 -61.01 -49.68
C PHE A 525 62.21 -60.56 -48.26
N ILE A 526 62.19 -59.24 -48.02
CA ILE A 526 61.73 -58.65 -46.75
C ILE A 526 60.19 -58.54 -46.78
N GLY A 527 59.54 -59.70 -46.61
CA GLY A 527 58.09 -59.84 -46.60
C GLY A 527 57.64 -61.29 -46.47
N GLU A 528 56.40 -61.54 -46.87
CA GLU A 528 55.74 -62.85 -46.87
C GLU A 528 55.35 -63.21 -48.31
N PHE A 529 55.75 -64.39 -48.79
CA PHE A 529 55.27 -64.90 -50.07
C PHE A 529 53.84 -65.46 -49.93
N ILE A 530 52.98 -65.14 -50.88
CA ILE A 530 51.62 -65.63 -51.01
C ILE A 530 51.53 -66.45 -52.31
N GLU A 531 51.26 -67.74 -52.20
CA GLU A 531 51.12 -68.60 -53.37
C GLU A 531 49.85 -68.27 -54.16
N ILE A 532 49.97 -68.24 -55.49
CA ILE A 532 48.83 -68.28 -56.39
C ILE A 532 48.43 -69.74 -56.59
N THR A 533 47.14 -70.05 -56.44
CA THR A 533 46.64 -71.41 -56.61
C THR A 533 46.87 -71.88 -58.04
N GLY A 534 47.33 -73.12 -58.21
CA GLY A 534 47.65 -73.69 -59.53
C GLY A 534 48.99 -73.23 -60.12
N SER A 535 49.73 -72.33 -59.45
CA SER A 535 51.09 -71.95 -59.83
C SER A 535 52.09 -73.08 -59.60
N GLY A 536 53.04 -73.23 -60.52
CA GLY A 536 54.21 -74.11 -60.40
C GLY A 536 55.28 -73.57 -59.46
N ILE A 537 55.22 -72.27 -59.12
CA ILE A 537 56.13 -71.62 -58.16
C ILE A 537 55.76 -72.01 -56.74
N LYS A 538 56.76 -72.36 -55.93
CA LYS A 538 56.66 -72.64 -54.49
C LYS A 538 57.81 -71.99 -53.74
N VAL A 539 57.63 -71.84 -52.43
CA VAL A 539 58.69 -71.38 -51.52
C VAL A 539 59.37 -72.59 -50.88
N ILE A 540 60.66 -72.78 -51.13
CA ILE A 540 61.49 -73.80 -50.50
C ILE A 540 62.67 -73.09 -49.82
N ASP A 541 62.85 -73.31 -48.52
CA ASP A 541 63.94 -72.75 -47.71
C ASP A 541 64.11 -71.21 -47.84
N GLY A 542 63.01 -70.49 -48.07
CA GLY A 542 62.98 -69.03 -48.27
C GLY A 542 63.21 -68.56 -49.72
N VAL A 543 63.37 -69.47 -50.67
CA VAL A 543 63.52 -69.20 -52.10
C VAL A 543 62.22 -69.53 -52.84
N ALA A 544 61.65 -68.56 -53.53
CA ALA A 544 60.51 -68.73 -54.43
C ALA A 544 60.99 -69.05 -55.84
N ARG A 545 60.65 -70.24 -56.36
CA ARG A 545 60.98 -70.72 -57.72
C ARG A 545 60.07 -71.87 -58.14
N ALA A 546 60.12 -72.29 -59.40
CA ALA A 546 59.47 -73.53 -59.82
C ALA A 546 60.14 -74.76 -59.19
N ILE A 547 59.34 -75.78 -58.82
CA ILE A 547 59.83 -77.03 -58.19
C ILE A 547 60.03 -78.19 -59.17
N ALA A 548 59.63 -77.96 -60.42
CA ALA A 548 59.78 -78.83 -61.58
C ALA A 548 59.91 -77.91 -62.81
N SER A 549 60.07 -78.46 -64.00
CA SER A 549 60.03 -77.65 -65.22
C SER A 549 58.68 -76.94 -65.35
N ASN A 550 58.70 -75.64 -65.58
CA ASN A 550 57.55 -74.90 -66.09
C ASN A 550 57.72 -74.53 -67.58
N ARG A 551 58.88 -74.84 -68.17
CA ARG A 551 59.23 -74.50 -69.55
C ARG A 551 58.66 -75.49 -70.58
N TYR A 552 58.86 -76.78 -70.37
CA TYR A 552 58.52 -77.82 -71.34
C TYR A 552 57.52 -78.85 -70.77
N THR A 553 56.45 -79.13 -71.50
CA THR A 553 55.47 -80.16 -71.13
C THR A 553 56.06 -81.58 -71.15
N GLU A 554 57.05 -81.81 -72.00
CA GLU A 554 57.83 -83.06 -72.06
C GLU A 554 58.68 -83.28 -70.79
N GLU A 555 59.07 -82.21 -70.08
CA GLU A 555 59.74 -82.26 -68.78
C GLU A 555 58.76 -82.32 -67.58
N GLY A 556 57.45 -82.42 -67.84
CA GLY A 556 56.41 -82.53 -66.83
C GLY A 556 55.68 -81.22 -66.47
N SER A 557 55.93 -80.13 -67.20
CA SER A 557 55.14 -78.90 -67.04
C SER A 557 53.66 -79.10 -67.40
N LYS A 558 52.76 -78.41 -66.68
CA LYS A 558 51.32 -78.33 -66.96
C LYS A 558 51.00 -77.61 -68.28
N PHE A 559 51.84 -76.66 -68.66
CA PHE A 559 51.71 -75.80 -69.85
C PHE A 559 53.09 -75.59 -70.50
N PHE A 560 53.13 -75.34 -71.81
CA PHE A 560 54.36 -74.95 -72.51
C PHE A 560 54.67 -73.47 -72.26
N GLU A 561 55.96 -73.08 -72.22
CA GLU A 561 56.44 -71.70 -71.99
C GLU A 561 55.61 -70.66 -72.77
N ALA A 562 55.47 -70.83 -74.09
CA ALA A 562 54.74 -69.90 -74.96
C ALA A 562 53.20 -69.87 -74.76
N GLU A 563 52.62 -70.69 -73.88
CA GLU A 563 51.21 -70.59 -73.48
C GLU A 563 51.01 -69.66 -72.27
N TRP A 564 52.03 -69.47 -71.43
CA TRP A 564 51.91 -68.75 -70.15
C TRP A 564 52.88 -67.59 -69.97
N ASP A 565 54.09 -67.66 -70.53
CA ASP A 565 55.19 -66.73 -70.28
C ASP A 565 55.20 -65.57 -71.28
N TYR A 566 54.11 -64.79 -71.29
CA TYR A 566 54.01 -63.54 -72.04
C TYR A 566 52.98 -62.58 -71.41
N ASP A 567 53.25 -61.27 -71.52
CA ASP A 567 52.37 -60.19 -71.04
C ASP A 567 50.99 -60.26 -71.71
N GLY A 568 49.94 -60.43 -70.89
CA GLY A 568 48.56 -60.62 -71.31
C GLY A 568 48.11 -62.08 -71.40
N SER A 569 48.89 -63.06 -70.94
CA SER A 569 48.44 -64.46 -70.91
C SER A 569 47.47 -64.71 -69.74
N PRO A 570 46.30 -65.35 -69.95
CA PRO A 570 45.45 -65.82 -68.86
C PRO A 570 46.11 -66.93 -68.00
N LEU A 571 47.32 -67.37 -68.36
CA LEU A 571 48.10 -68.39 -67.66
C LEU A 571 49.38 -67.86 -66.97
N GLU A 572 49.72 -66.56 -67.07
CA GLU A 572 50.92 -65.94 -66.42
C GLU A 572 51.16 -66.41 -64.98
N TYR A 573 50.07 -66.57 -64.23
CA TYR A 573 50.08 -67.01 -62.82
C TYR A 573 50.83 -68.33 -62.60
N TYR A 574 50.97 -69.17 -63.63
CA TYR A 574 51.61 -70.48 -63.55
C TYR A 574 53.11 -70.38 -63.25
N GLY A 575 53.78 -69.34 -63.73
CA GLY A 575 55.18 -69.01 -63.41
C GLY A 575 55.32 -67.82 -62.46
N ALA A 576 54.29 -67.52 -61.65
CA ALA A 576 54.28 -66.38 -60.75
C ALA A 576 53.94 -66.71 -59.29
N ILE A 577 54.36 -65.82 -58.40
CA ILE A 577 54.01 -65.75 -56.98
C ILE A 577 53.84 -64.28 -56.56
N VAL A 578 53.12 -64.00 -55.47
CA VAL A 578 53.00 -62.65 -54.91
C VAL A 578 53.88 -62.50 -53.66
N GLY A 579 54.52 -61.34 -53.50
CA GLY A 579 55.21 -60.97 -52.26
C GLY A 579 54.47 -59.85 -51.52
N ARG A 580 53.94 -60.12 -50.32
CA ARG A 580 53.42 -59.08 -49.41
C ARG A 580 54.55 -58.48 -48.60
N THR A 581 54.78 -57.18 -48.71
CA THR A 581 55.84 -56.48 -47.97
C THR A 581 55.51 -56.34 -46.48
N THR A 582 56.53 -56.38 -45.62
CA THR A 582 56.40 -56.16 -44.16
C THR A 582 57.31 -55.04 -43.63
N SER A 583 57.74 -54.15 -44.54
CA SER A 583 58.75 -53.12 -44.34
C SER A 583 58.34 -51.86 -45.08
N GLU A 584 58.80 -50.68 -44.63
CA GLU A 584 58.53 -49.41 -45.31
C GLU A 584 59.12 -49.40 -46.74
N THR A 585 60.25 -50.09 -46.92
CA THR A 585 60.98 -50.27 -48.17
C THR A 585 61.05 -51.74 -48.55
N ILE A 586 60.95 -52.01 -49.85
CA ILE A 586 61.05 -53.35 -50.43
C ILE A 586 62.54 -53.72 -50.59
N ASN A 587 62.89 -54.98 -50.31
CA ASN A 587 64.18 -55.56 -50.67
C ASN A 587 64.00 -57.04 -51.02
N PHE A 588 64.65 -57.52 -52.08
CA PHE A 588 64.75 -58.94 -52.47
C PHE A 588 65.98 -59.21 -53.34
N ASP A 589 66.42 -60.47 -53.40
CA ASP A 589 67.46 -60.95 -54.33
C ASP A 589 66.80 -61.69 -55.51
N ILE A 590 67.05 -61.20 -56.72
CA ILE A 590 66.78 -61.88 -58.00
C ILE A 590 67.96 -62.81 -58.28
N SER A 591 67.69 -64.08 -58.62
CA SER A 591 68.70 -65.09 -58.94
C SER A 591 68.37 -65.79 -60.25
N SER A 592 69.34 -65.98 -61.14
CA SER A 592 69.16 -66.71 -62.40
C SER A 592 70.40 -67.49 -62.84
N LYS A 593 70.20 -68.51 -63.69
CA LYS A 593 71.24 -69.38 -64.28
C LYS A 593 70.78 -69.92 -65.65
N GLY A 594 71.72 -70.35 -66.50
CA GLY A 594 71.44 -71.06 -67.75
C GLY A 594 71.07 -70.18 -68.96
N ARG A 595 70.32 -69.09 -68.76
CA ARG A 595 70.01 -68.10 -69.81
C ARG A 595 71.22 -67.19 -70.11
N ASN A 596 71.39 -66.73 -71.36
CA ASN A 596 72.51 -65.83 -71.73
C ASN A 596 72.35 -64.42 -71.13
N TYR A 597 71.10 -63.99 -71.02
CA TYR A 597 70.62 -62.78 -70.38
C TYR A 597 69.20 -63.06 -69.89
N VAL A 598 68.72 -62.21 -68.98
CA VAL A 598 67.36 -62.16 -68.46
C VAL A 598 66.85 -60.73 -68.56
#